data_AF-A0A928WF66-F1
#
_entry.id   AF-A0A928WF66-F1
#
_cell.length_a   1.000
_cell.length_b   1.000
_cell.length_c   1.000
_cell.angle_alpha   90.00
_cell.angle_beta   90.00
_cell.angle_gamma   90.00
#
_symmetry.space_group_name_H-M   'P 1'
#
loop_
_entity.id
_entity.type
_entity.pdbx_description
1 polymer ?
#
loop_
_entity_poly.entity_id
_entity_poly.type
_entity_poly.pdbx_seq_one_letter_code
_entity_poly.pdbx_strand_id
1 'polypeptide(L)'
;MHVIDASSPLYAMTSESLTQTNALLIISVSGIDETVAQVVHARHTYGANEIVWNHRFVDIIQPTADGYRYIDYERFHDIQPLDEVG
;
A
#
# COMPACT_ATOMS: atom_id res chain seq x y z
N MET A 1 -6.68 -4.74 0.32
CA MET A 1 -5.64 -5.53 -0.38
C MET A 1 -6.20 -5.94 -1.72
N HIS A 2 -5.44 -5.75 -2.80
CA HIS A 2 -5.85 -6.15 -4.15
C HIS A 2 -5.24 -7.52 -4.46
N VAL A 3 -6.08 -8.52 -4.72
CA VAL A 3 -5.63 -9.88 -5.08
C VAL A 3 -5.37 -9.92 -6.59
N ILE A 4 -4.20 -10.43 -6.98
CA ILE A 4 -3.84 -10.59 -8.39
C ILE A 4 -4.23 -12.02 -8.83
N ASP A 5 -5.49 -12.19 -9.21
CA ASP A 5 -6.01 -13.41 -9.84
C ASP A 5 -6.29 -13.18 -11.34
N ALA A 6 -6.89 -14.16 -12.02
CA ALA A 6 -7.17 -14.10 -13.46
C ALA A 6 -8.10 -12.94 -13.89
N SER A 7 -8.82 -12.30 -12.97
CA SER A 7 -9.64 -11.12 -13.24
C SER A 7 -8.86 -9.80 -13.10
N SER A 8 -7.67 -9.83 -12.52
CA SER A 8 -6.85 -8.65 -12.30
C SER A 8 -6.23 -8.14 -13.60
N PRO A 9 -6.20 -6.80 -13.82
CA PRO A 9 -5.44 -6.21 -14.93
C PRO A 9 -3.92 -6.41 -14.78
N LEU A 10 -3.46 -6.81 -13.60
CA LEU A 10 -2.05 -7.12 -13.32
C LEU A 10 -1.75 -8.62 -13.43
N TYR A 11 -2.74 -9.43 -13.83
CA TYR A 11 -2.54 -10.87 -13.99
C TYR A 11 -1.43 -11.17 -15.00
N ALA A 12 -0.54 -12.10 -14.64
CA ALA A 12 0.62 -12.51 -15.43
C ALA A 12 1.62 -11.39 -15.78
N MET A 13 1.57 -10.22 -15.13
CA MET A 13 2.59 -9.20 -15.26
C MET A 13 3.84 -9.57 -14.44
N THR A 14 5.01 -9.22 -14.98
CA THR A 14 6.28 -9.19 -14.24
C THR A 14 6.68 -7.75 -13.93
N SER A 15 7.71 -7.54 -13.12
CA SER A 15 8.24 -6.20 -12.83
C SER A 15 8.68 -5.47 -14.11
N GLU A 16 9.33 -6.19 -15.01
CA GLU A 16 9.80 -5.67 -16.29
C GLU A 16 8.63 -5.35 -17.22
N SER A 17 7.67 -6.27 -17.37
CA SER A 17 6.53 -6.05 -18.27
C SER A 17 5.67 -4.89 -17.79
N LEU A 18 5.46 -4.76 -16.46
CA LEU A 18 4.70 -3.66 -15.89
C LEU A 18 5.39 -2.31 -16.16
N THR A 19 6.72 -2.25 -16.01
CA THR A 19 7.50 -1.04 -16.30
C THR A 19 7.42 -0.64 -17.77
N GLN A 20 7.49 -1.62 -18.69
CA GLN A 20 7.39 -1.37 -20.14
C GLN A 20 6.04 -0.77 -20.56
N THR A 21 4.97 -1.01 -19.80
CA THR A 21 3.65 -0.44 -20.09
C THR A 21 3.50 1.02 -19.64
N ASN A 22 4.46 1.58 -18.91
CA ASN A 22 4.32 2.86 -18.20
C ASN A 22 3.06 2.89 -17.31
N ALA A 23 2.78 1.77 -16.64
CA ALA A 23 1.59 1.65 -15.79
C ALA A 23 1.60 2.67 -14.65
N LEU A 24 0.40 3.15 -14.31
CA LEU A 24 0.13 4.03 -13.16
C LEU A 24 -0.97 3.39 -12.31
N LEU A 25 -0.70 3.22 -11.01
CA LEU A 25 -1.69 2.84 -10.03
C LEU A 25 -2.20 4.08 -9.31
N ILE A 26 -3.44 4.47 -9.57
CA ILE A 26 -4.07 5.64 -8.96
C ILE A 26 -4.91 5.18 -7.76
N ILE A 27 -4.54 5.65 -6.57
CA ILE A 27 -5.27 5.42 -5.33
C ILE A 27 -6.10 6.66 -5.02
N SER A 28 -7.39 6.48 -4.77
CA SER A 28 -8.29 7.56 -4.37
C SER A 28 -8.99 7.18 -3.06
N VAL A 29 -8.88 8.04 -2.07
CA VAL A 29 -9.61 7.94 -0.79
C VAL A 29 -10.57 9.10 -0.71
N SER A 30 -11.82 8.83 -0.34
CA SER A 30 -12.82 9.86 -0.07
C SER A 30 -13.44 9.60 1.29
N GLY A 31 -13.68 10.66 2.05
CA GLY A 31 -14.30 10.59 3.36
C GLY A 31 -15.05 11.87 3.68
N ILE A 32 -15.77 11.87 4.80
CA ILE A 32 -16.38 13.09 5.33
C ILE A 32 -15.45 13.61 6.42
N ASP A 33 -15.07 14.88 6.32
CA ASP A 33 -14.45 15.59 7.44
C ASP A 33 -15.56 15.95 8.43
N GLU A 34 -15.56 15.31 9.60
CA GLU A 34 -16.58 15.51 10.63
C GLU A 34 -16.59 16.93 11.21
N THR A 35 -15.47 17.65 11.15
CA THR A 35 -15.35 19.01 11.72
C THR A 35 -16.14 20.01 10.89
N VAL A 36 -16.12 19.86 9.57
CA VAL A 36 -16.77 20.78 8.62
C VAL A 36 -17.95 20.16 7.86
N ALA A 37 -18.23 18.87 8.08
CA ALA A 37 -19.26 18.08 7.41
C ALA A 37 -19.16 18.15 5.86
N GLN A 38 -17.94 18.16 5.33
CA GLN A 38 -17.66 18.20 3.88
C GLN A 38 -16.98 16.93 3.41
N VAL A 39 -17.17 16.59 2.14
CA VAL A 39 -16.44 15.48 1.52
C VAL A 39 -15.01 15.92 1.20
N VAL A 40 -14.04 15.16 1.72
CA VAL A 40 -12.63 15.31 1.39
C VAL A 40 -12.21 14.20 0.44
N HIS A 41 -11.33 14.55 -0.50
CA HIS A 41 -10.74 13.62 -1.46
C HIS A 41 -9.22 13.70 -1.38
N ALA A 42 -8.58 12.56 -1.17
CA ALA A 42 -7.15 12.40 -1.29
C ALA A 42 -6.85 11.48 -2.47
N ARG A 43 -5.84 11.83 -3.28
CA ARG A 43 -5.35 10.98 -4.35
C ARG A 43 -3.85 10.82 -4.23
N HIS A 44 -3.39 9.62 -4.55
CA HIS A 44 -1.98 9.32 -4.70
C HIS A 44 -1.79 8.46 -5.94
N THR A 45 -0.62 8.52 -6.56
CA THR A 45 -0.32 7.73 -7.76
C THR A 45 1.03 7.09 -7.59
N TYR A 46 1.10 5.80 -7.85
CA TYR A 46 2.35 5.05 -7.92
C TYR A 46 2.66 4.71 -9.38
N GLY A 47 3.82 5.10 -9.86
CA GLY A 47 4.38 4.60 -11.10
C GLY A 47 4.83 3.14 -10.98
N ALA A 48 4.97 2.46 -12.11
CA ALA A 48 5.46 1.08 -12.14
C ALA A 48 6.81 0.88 -11.41
N ASN A 49 7.67 1.91 -11.43
CA ASN A 49 8.97 1.93 -10.74
C ASN A 49 8.88 2.13 -9.21
N GLU A 50 7.73 2.53 -8.69
CA GLU A 50 7.47 2.68 -7.24
C GLU A 50 6.84 1.40 -6.65
N ILE A 51 6.50 0.42 -7.49
CA ILE A 51 5.96 -0.87 -7.06
C ILE A 51 7.13 -1.81 -6.72
N VAL A 52 7.31 -2.08 -5.43
CA VAL A 52 8.35 -2.97 -4.94
C VAL A 52 7.81 -4.40 -4.81
N TRP A 53 8.32 -5.30 -5.65
CA TRP A 53 7.90 -6.71 -5.71
C TRP A 53 8.49 -7.53 -4.56
N ASN A 54 7.77 -8.55 -4.10
CA ASN A 54 8.21 -9.47 -3.03
C ASN A 54 8.62 -8.76 -1.72
N HIS A 55 7.93 -7.68 -1.38
CA HIS A 55 8.11 -6.96 -0.12
C HIS A 55 6.79 -6.84 0.64
N ARG A 56 6.88 -6.59 1.95
CA ARG A 56 5.75 -6.24 2.81
C ARG A 56 6.08 -4.98 3.61
N PHE A 57 5.06 -4.24 4.01
CA PHE A 57 5.23 -3.19 5.02
C PHE A 57 5.67 -3.81 6.35
N VAL A 58 6.48 -3.07 7.10
CA VAL A 58 6.83 -3.46 8.47
C VAL A 58 5.61 -3.31 9.38
N ASP A 59 5.55 -4.08 10.46
CA ASP A 59 4.51 -3.89 11.48
C ASP A 59 4.83 -2.65 12.31
N ILE A 60 3.87 -1.72 12.39
CA ILE A 60 3.98 -0.45 13.12
C ILE A 60 3.08 -0.39 14.35
N ILE A 61 2.27 -1.42 14.59
CA ILE A 61 1.30 -1.43 15.68
C ILE A 61 1.85 -2.29 16.82
N GLN A 62 2.07 -1.65 17.98
CA GLN A 62 2.58 -2.32 19.16
C GLN A 62 1.56 -2.25 20.30
N PRO A 63 1.31 -3.36 21.02
CA PRO A 63 0.50 -3.31 22.23
C PRO A 63 1.28 -2.59 23.34
N THR A 64 0.59 -1.74 24.09
CA THR A 64 1.15 -1.12 25.29
C THR A 64 0.69 -1.86 26.55
N ALA A 65 1.43 -1.72 27.66
CA ALA A 65 1.15 -2.44 28.90
C ALA A 65 -0.22 -2.10 29.53
N ASP A 66 -0.76 -0.93 29.21
CA ASP A 66 -2.06 -0.41 29.64
C ASP A 66 -3.21 -0.74 28.67
N GLY A 67 -2.97 -1.58 27.66
CA GLY A 67 -4.00 -2.10 26.75
C GLY A 67 -4.32 -1.21 25.55
N TYR A 68 -3.61 -0.09 25.37
CA TYR A 68 -3.68 0.72 24.16
C TYR A 68 -2.78 0.15 23.05
N ARG A 69 -2.82 0.82 21.89
CA ARG A 69 -1.95 0.54 20.74
C ARG A 69 -1.09 1.76 20.48
N TYR A 70 0.21 1.55 20.44
CA TYR A 70 1.17 2.51 19.92
C TYR A 70 1.29 2.30 18.40
N ILE A 71 1.30 3.40 17.65
CA ILE A 71 1.48 3.40 16.19
C ILE A 71 2.76 4.18 15.89
N ASP A 72 3.75 3.51 15.33
CA ASP A 72 5.02 4.11 14.91
C ASP A 72 4.91 4.70 13.50
N TYR A 73 4.58 6.00 13.41
CA TYR A 73 4.45 6.69 12.13
C TYR A 73 5.80 6.95 11.43
N GLU A 74 6.94 6.89 12.13
CA GLU A 74 8.25 7.03 11.49
C GLU A 74 8.52 5.88 10.52
N ARG A 75 7.91 4.72 10.78
CA ARG A 75 8.05 3.50 10.00
C ARG A 75 6.89 3.23 9.06
N PHE A 76 5.97 4.18 8.89
CA PHE A 76 4.76 4.00 8.09
C PHE A 76 5.06 3.64 6.62
N HIS A 77 6.18 4.14 6.09
CA HIS A 77 6.62 3.87 4.72
C HIS A 77 7.67 2.76 4.62
N ASP A 78 8.11 2.20 5.76
CA ASP A 78 9.15 1.18 5.79
C ASP A 78 8.62 -0.14 5.20
N ILE A 79 9.45 -0.73 4.36
CA ILE A 79 9.21 -2.04 3.75
C ILE A 79 10.35 -2.99 4.06
N GLN A 80 10.05 -4.28 4.09
CA GLN A 80 11.02 -5.36 4.26
C GLN A 80 10.76 -6.46 3.21
N PRO A 81 11.80 -7.17 2.74
CA PRO A 81 11.62 -8.32 1.87
C PRO A 81 10.69 -9.35 2.50
N LEU A 82 9.94 -10.08 1.66
CA LEU A 82 9.31 -11.32 2.09
C LEU A 82 10.41 -12.34 2.36
N ASP A 83 10.38 -12.97 3.53
CA ASP A 83 11.31 -14.06 3.85
C ASP A 83 11.15 -15.16 2.80
N GLU A 84 12.26 -15.69 2.26
CA GLU A 84 12.21 -16.87 1.41
C GLU A 84 11.54 -17.99 2.21
N VAL A 85 10.40 -18.47 1.72
CA VAL A 85 9.81 -19.71 2.22
C VAL A 85 10.79 -20.81 1.84
N GLY A 86 11.66 -21.19 2.79
CA GLY A 86 12.51 -22.37 2.68
C GLY A 86 11.71 -23.67 2.58
#